data_AF-A0A7C9CLG7-F1
#
_entry.id   AF-A0A7C9CLG7-F1
#
_cell.length_a   1.000
_cell.length_b   1.000
_cell.length_c   1.000
_cell.angle_alpha   90.00
_cell.angle_beta   90.00
_cell.angle_gamma   90.00
#
_symmetry.space_group_name_H-M   'P 1'
#
loop_
_entity.id
_entity.type
_entity.pdbx_description
1 polymer ?
#
loop_
_entity_poly.entity_id
_entity_poly.type
_entity_poly.pdbx_seq_one_letter_code
_entity_poly.pdbx_strand_id
1 'polypeptide(L)'
;VCVHMNGSSFLDNYQVTWGGDHVSYLNQGEVVQLSLDNHTGSGFASKLNYGSGFFNMSIKLPDNAYTAGLVIAFYLTSKSKNTNDTHDELDFELLGHTEGKTYLLQTNV
;
A
#
# COMPACT_ATOMS: atom_id res chain seq x y z
N VAL A 1 -7.96 1.01 4.85
CA VAL A 1 -7.30 2.08 4.06
C VAL A 1 -8.00 2.19 2.73
N CYS A 2 -8.24 3.40 2.21
CA CYS A 2 -8.76 3.57 0.85
C CYS A 2 -7.70 4.23 -0.02
N VAL A 3 -7.49 3.67 -1.21
CA VAL A 3 -6.56 4.17 -2.20
C VAL A 3 -7.36 4.61 -3.42
N HIS A 4 -7.22 5.87 -3.81
CA HIS A 4 -7.83 6.41 -5.01
C HIS A 4 -6.83 6.37 -6.16
N MET A 5 -7.23 5.74 -7.26
CA MET A 5 -6.46 5.61 -8.49
C MET A 5 -6.63 6.88 -9.32
N ASN A 6 -5.52 7.52 -9.68
CA ASN A 6 -5.54 8.76 -10.44
C ASN A 6 -5.54 8.45 -11.95
N GLY A 7 -6.70 8.55 -12.59
CA GLY A 7 -6.83 8.54 -14.06
C GLY A 7 -7.06 7.19 -14.73
N SER A 8 -7.14 6.07 -13.99
CA SER A 8 -7.51 4.75 -14.53
C SER A 8 -8.10 3.84 -13.44
N SER A 9 -8.65 2.69 -13.82
CA SER A 9 -9.05 1.67 -12.84
C SER A 9 -7.80 1.02 -12.23
N PHE A 10 -7.90 0.57 -10.98
CA PHE A 10 -6.85 -0.21 -10.32
C PHE A 10 -6.40 -1.40 -11.15
N LEU A 11 -7.36 -2.10 -11.76
CA LEU A 11 -7.13 -3.32 -12.50
C LEU A 11 -6.32 -3.07 -13.79
N ASP A 12 -6.16 -1.83 -14.24
CA ASP A 12 -5.34 -1.55 -15.41
C ASP A 12 -3.85 -1.70 -15.09
N ASN A 13 -3.44 -1.26 -13.89
CA ASN A 13 -2.03 -1.10 -13.53
C ASN A 13 -1.54 -2.01 -12.40
N TYR A 14 -2.46 -2.51 -11.58
CA TYR A 14 -2.14 -3.22 -10.34
C TYR A 14 -2.87 -4.56 -10.25
N GLN A 15 -2.36 -5.43 -9.39
CA GLN A 15 -2.95 -6.72 -9.05
C GLN A 15 -2.77 -6.99 -7.56
N VAL A 16 -3.76 -7.64 -6.95
CA VAL A 16 -3.66 -8.09 -5.56
C VAL A 16 -2.60 -9.19 -5.45
N THR A 17 -1.75 -9.11 -4.44
CA THR A 17 -0.68 -10.08 -4.17
C THR A 17 -0.92 -10.87 -2.89
N TRP A 18 -1.67 -10.31 -1.94
CA TRP A 18 -1.97 -10.93 -0.66
C TRP A 18 -3.33 -10.49 -0.12
N GLY A 19 -4.02 -11.37 0.61
CA GLY A 19 -5.29 -11.06 1.30
C GLY A 19 -6.40 -10.63 0.37
N GLY A 20 -6.68 -11.39 -0.69
CA GLY A 20 -7.66 -10.99 -1.71
C GLY A 20 -9.11 -10.86 -1.23
N ASP A 21 -9.46 -11.54 -0.15
CA ASP A 21 -10.73 -11.38 0.59
C ASP A 21 -10.76 -10.10 1.45
N HIS A 22 -9.61 -9.44 1.64
CA HIS A 22 -9.43 -8.17 2.35
C HIS A 22 -9.21 -6.99 1.40
N VAL A 23 -9.51 -7.18 0.11
CA VAL A 23 -9.46 -6.14 -0.92
C VAL A 23 -10.84 -5.99 -1.56
N SER A 24 -11.39 -4.78 -1.53
CA SER A 24 -12.64 -4.46 -2.22
C SER A 24 -12.46 -3.31 -3.20
N TYR A 25 -13.24 -3.35 -4.28
CA TYR A 25 -13.23 -2.37 -5.36
C TYR A 25 -14.50 -1.53 -5.27
N LEU A 26 -14.33 -0.21 -5.21
CA LEU A 26 -15.41 0.77 -5.24
C LEU A 26 -15.28 1.60 -6.52
N ASN A 27 -16.38 2.26 -6.92
CA ASN A 27 -16.40 3.14 -8.10
C ASN A 27 -15.78 2.51 -9.35
N GLN A 28 -16.19 1.28 -9.69
CA GLN A 28 -15.66 0.54 -10.85
C GLN A 28 -14.13 0.35 -10.83
N GLY A 29 -13.53 0.30 -9.63
CA GLY A 29 -12.10 0.09 -9.43
C GLY A 29 -11.28 1.38 -9.39
N GLU A 30 -11.90 2.56 -9.43
CA GLU A 30 -11.21 3.84 -9.17
C GLU A 30 -10.77 3.95 -7.70
N VAL A 31 -11.45 3.26 -6.79
CA VAL A 31 -11.06 3.19 -5.39
C VAL A 31 -10.86 1.74 -4.97
N VAL A 32 -9.73 1.48 -4.32
CA VAL A 32 -9.44 0.19 -3.70
C VAL A 32 -9.38 0.35 -2.20
N GLN A 33 -10.12 -0.48 -1.49
CA GLN A 33 -10.10 -0.53 -0.05
C GLN A 33 -9.34 -1.77 0.40
N LEU A 34 -8.36 -1.55 1.27
CA LEU A 34 -7.60 -2.59 1.96
C LEU A 34 -8.05 -2.68 3.41
N SER A 35 -8.30 -3.89 3.89
CA SER A 35 -8.54 -4.19 5.31
C SER A 35 -7.42 -5.05 5.91
N LEU A 36 -7.36 -4.99 7.24
CA LEU A 36 -6.54 -5.83 8.10
C LEU A 36 -7.43 -6.24 9.26
N ASP A 37 -7.38 -7.51 9.61
CA ASP A 37 -7.95 -8.04 10.84
C ASP A 37 -6.93 -8.92 11.59
N ASN A 38 -7.38 -9.70 12.55
CA ASN A 38 -6.53 -10.61 13.32
C ASN A 38 -6.09 -11.87 12.54
N HIS A 39 -6.65 -12.13 11.36
CA HIS A 39 -6.29 -13.26 10.51
C HIS A 39 -5.26 -12.87 9.45
N THR A 40 -5.46 -11.75 8.76
CA THR A 40 -4.54 -11.31 7.69
C THR A 40 -4.67 -9.82 7.37
N GLY A 41 -3.59 -9.27 6.80
CA GLY A 41 -3.62 -8.01 6.06
C GLY A 41 -3.95 -8.22 4.58
N SER A 42 -3.74 -7.17 3.80
CA SER A 42 -3.89 -7.18 2.34
C SER A 42 -2.81 -6.34 1.66
N GLY A 43 -2.54 -6.65 0.39
CA GLY A 43 -1.53 -5.96 -0.38
C GLY A 43 -1.71 -6.15 -1.88
N PHE A 44 -1.16 -5.23 -2.66
CA PHE A 44 -1.15 -5.29 -4.11
C PHE A 44 0.19 -4.80 -4.66
N ALA A 45 0.48 -5.15 -5.91
CA ALA A 45 1.68 -4.71 -6.61
C ALA A 45 1.34 -4.25 -8.03
N SER A 46 2.22 -3.45 -8.63
CA SER A 46 2.12 -3.12 -10.04
C SER A 46 2.28 -4.37 -10.90
N LYS A 47 1.54 -4.44 -12.01
CA LYS A 47 1.68 -5.51 -13.00
C LYS A 47 3.01 -5.46 -13.74
N LEU A 48 3.54 -4.25 -13.91
CA LEU A 48 4.79 -3.98 -14.61
C LEU A 48 5.91 -3.62 -13.63
N ASN A 49 7.15 -3.82 -14.07
CA ASN A 49 8.34 -3.27 -13.44
C ASN A 49 8.73 -1.99 -14.18
N TYR A 50 9.35 -1.04 -13.48
CA TYR A 50 9.73 0.25 -14.03
C TYR A 50 11.21 0.51 -13.76
N GLY A 51 11.91 1.10 -14.74
CA GLY A 51 13.30 1.55 -14.57
C GLY A 51 13.42 2.99 -14.04
N SER A 52 12.35 3.78 -14.20
CA SER A 52 12.18 5.13 -13.66
C SER A 52 10.71 5.53 -13.79
N GLY A 53 10.28 6.57 -13.08
CA GLY A 53 8.92 7.09 -13.22
C GLY A 53 8.53 8.07 -12.11
N PHE A 54 7.34 8.64 -12.25
CA PHE A 54 6.66 9.36 -11.18
C PHE A 54 5.51 8.49 -10.67
N PHE A 55 5.62 8.03 -9.43
CA PHE A 55 4.64 7.17 -8.80
C PHE A 55 3.90 7.96 -7.73
N ASN A 56 2.59 8.04 -7.86
CA ASN A 56 1.76 8.77 -6.91
C ASN A 56 0.51 7.98 -6.59
N MET A 57 0.00 8.20 -5.39
CA MET A 57 -1.16 7.51 -4.87
C MET A 57 -1.89 8.42 -3.89
N SER A 58 -3.22 8.51 -4.03
CA SER A 58 -4.05 9.26 -3.07
C SER A 58 -4.57 8.30 -2.02
N ILE A 59 -4.07 8.43 -0.78
CA ILE A 59 -4.32 7.48 0.30
C ILE A 59 -5.16 8.14 1.39
N LYS A 60 -6.31 7.55 1.72
CA LYS A 60 -7.11 7.89 2.89
C LYS A 60 -6.84 6.87 4.01
N LEU A 61 -6.31 7.38 5.11
CA LEU A 61 -6.03 6.61 6.33
C LEU A 61 -7.32 6.27 7.09
N PRO A 62 -7.33 5.20 7.90
CA PRO A 62 -8.40 4.93 8.84
C PRO A 62 -8.61 6.12 9.79
N ASP A 63 -9.86 6.47 10.05
CA ASP A 63 -10.29 7.56 10.95
C ASP A 63 -10.45 7.09 12.42
N ASN A 64 -10.04 5.86 12.72
CA ASN A 64 -10.12 5.27 14.05
C ASN A 64 -9.21 6.00 15.05
N ALA A 65 -9.69 6.13 16.29
CA ALA A 65 -8.91 6.70 17.40
C ALA A 65 -7.69 5.85 17.78
N TYR A 66 -7.65 4.57 17.40
CA TYR A 66 -6.55 3.66 17.72
C TYR A 66 -6.14 2.84 16.48
N THR A 67 -4.90 3.03 16.04
CA THR A 67 -4.25 2.27 14.96
C THR A 67 -2.83 1.85 15.32
N ALA A 68 -2.47 1.87 16.61
CA ALA A 68 -1.12 1.55 17.06
C ALA A 68 -0.71 0.13 16.61
N GLY A 69 0.49 0.02 16.05
CA GLY A 69 1.02 -1.21 15.47
C GLY A 69 0.64 -1.45 14.00
N LEU A 70 -0.28 -0.67 13.43
CA LEU A 70 -0.55 -0.68 12.00
C LEU A 70 0.55 0.06 11.25
N VAL A 71 1.02 -0.53 10.16
CA VAL A 71 1.86 0.14 9.15
C VAL A 71 1.11 0.09 7.82
N ILE A 72 0.98 1.25 7.19
CA ILE A 72 0.43 1.36 5.83
C ILE A 72 1.58 1.80 4.93
N ALA A 73 2.04 0.88 4.07
CA ALA A 73 3.21 1.11 3.23
C ALA A 73 2.81 1.40 1.78
N PHE A 74 3.46 2.39 1.17
CA PHE A 74 3.52 2.61 -0.27
C PHE A 74 4.99 2.72 -0.65
N TYR A 75 5.49 1.76 -1.41
CA TYR A 75 6.92 1.61 -1.62
C TYR A 75 7.24 1.07 -3.01
N LEU A 76 8.52 1.18 -3.38
CA LEU A 76 9.08 0.60 -4.58
C LEU A 76 10.17 -0.36 -4.18
N THR A 77 10.17 -1.56 -4.75
CA THR A 77 11.21 -2.55 -4.50
C THR A 77 11.67 -3.17 -5.82
N SER A 78 12.98 -3.33 -5.96
CA SER A 78 13.55 -4.09 -7.07
C SER A 78 13.36 -5.59 -6.84
N LYS A 79 13.13 -6.38 -7.89
CA LYS A 79 13.17 -7.84 -7.74
C LYS A 79 14.61 -8.29 -7.55
N SER A 80 14.86 -9.10 -6.53
CA SER A 80 16.16 -9.76 -6.37
C SER A 80 16.52 -10.53 -7.65
N LYS A 81 17.74 -10.29 -8.15
CA LYS A 81 18.26 -10.93 -9.37
C LYS A 81 19.11 -12.17 -9.07
N ASN A 82 19.33 -12.50 -7.79
CA ASN A 82 20.26 -13.52 -7.36
C ASN A 82 19.74 -14.31 -6.13
N THR A 83 20.45 -15.37 -5.76
CA THR A 83 20.10 -16.24 -4.62
C THR A 83 20.31 -15.59 -3.25
N ASN A 84 20.84 -14.36 -3.21
CA ASN A 84 21.25 -13.70 -1.97
C ASN A 84 20.22 -12.66 -1.48
N ASP A 85 19.05 -12.62 -2.12
CA ASP A 85 17.90 -11.76 -1.75
C ASP A 85 18.29 -10.30 -1.53
N THR A 86 19.13 -9.75 -2.42
CA THR A 86 19.53 -8.35 -2.39
C THR A 86 18.59 -7.52 -3.26
N HIS A 87 18.04 -6.44 -2.71
CA HIS A 87 17.18 -5.51 -3.44
C HIS A 87 17.42 -4.05 -3.02
N ASP A 88 17.11 -3.13 -3.92
CA ASP A 88 16.90 -1.72 -3.61
C ASP A 88 15.43 -1.49 -3.23
N GLU A 89 15.18 -0.61 -2.25
CA GLU A 89 13.83 -0.24 -1.79
C GLU A 89 13.70 1.28 -1.59
N LEU A 90 12.48 1.81 -1.71
CA LEU A 90 12.15 3.20 -1.38
C LEU A 90 10.77 3.20 -0.73
N ASP A 91 10.70 3.68 0.50
CA ASP A 91 9.52 3.50 1.35
C ASP A 91 8.81 4.82 1.70
N PHE A 92 7.49 4.74 1.75
CA PHE A 92 6.63 5.63 2.52
C PHE A 92 5.77 4.78 3.45
N GLU A 93 6.01 4.89 4.75
CA GLU A 93 5.32 4.12 5.78
C GLU A 93 4.54 5.05 6.70
N LEU A 94 3.23 4.91 6.70
CA LEU A 94 2.33 5.64 7.58
C LEU A 94 2.11 4.82 8.84
N LEU A 95 2.78 5.23 9.92
CA LEU A 95 2.78 4.53 11.21
C LEU A 95 1.55 4.94 12.02
N GLY A 96 0.76 3.94 12.40
CA GLY A 96 -0.43 4.11 13.20
C GLY A 96 -0.12 4.60 14.62
N HIS A 97 -1.17 5.04 15.32
CA HIS A 97 -1.03 5.78 16.56
C HIS A 97 -2.04 5.35 17.63
N THR A 98 -1.75 5.70 18.88
CA THR A 98 -2.72 5.60 19.99
C THR A 98 -3.66 6.81 19.98
N GLU A 99 -4.75 6.75 20.74
CA GLU A 99 -5.69 7.87 20.87
C GLU A 99 -5.02 9.20 21.25
N GLY A 100 -5.48 10.28 20.64
CA GLY A 100 -4.95 11.64 20.82
C GLY A 100 -3.63 11.94 20.12
N LYS A 101 -3.04 10.98 19.40
CA LYS A 101 -1.84 11.18 18.58
C LYS A 101 -2.19 11.22 17.09
N THR A 102 -1.23 11.62 16.27
CA THR A 102 -1.36 11.66 14.81
C THR A 102 -0.52 10.57 14.16
N TYR A 103 -0.84 10.20 12.92
CA TYR A 103 0.03 9.38 12.10
C TYR A 103 1.41 10.01 11.93
N LEU A 104 2.43 9.16 11.85
CA LEU A 104 3.78 9.56 11.44
C LEU A 104 4.04 9.04 10.03
N LEU A 105 4.69 9.85 9.20
CA LEU A 105 5.22 9.40 7.92
C LEU A 105 6.70 9.11 8.08
N GLN A 106 7.07 7.85 7.88
CA GLN A 106 8.46 7.41 7.76
C GLN A 106 8.81 7.26 6.29
N THR A 107 10.03 7.64 5.93
CA THR A 107 10.61 7.42 4.60
C THR A 107 11.94 6.71 4.75
N ASN A 108 12.23 5.76 3.87
CA ASN A 108 13.47 4.98 3.89
C ASN A 108 13.99 4.66 2.48
N VAL A 109 15.28 4.33 2.37
CA VAL A 109 16.00 3.89 1.16
C VAL A 109 16.92 2.73 1.53
#